data_AF-A0A964N314-F1
#
_entry.id   AF-A0A964N314-F1
#
_cell.length_a   1.000
_cell.length_b   1.000
_cell.length_c   1.000
_cell.angle_alpha   90.00
_cell.angle_beta   90.00
_cell.angle_gamma   90.00
#
_symmetry.space_group_name_H-M   'P 1'
#
loop_
_entity.id
_entity.type
_entity.pdbx_description
1 polymer ?
#
loop_
_entity_poly.entity_id
_entity_poly.type
_entity_poly.pdbx_seq_one_letter_code
_entity_poly.pdbx_strand_id
1 'polypeptide(L)'
;MRKESRMINTHRGRHWARTLLACGLLATWGGGSALAQTAWPTRTPVVSVEWLRGQLGNEDLVLLHVGREDTYRGGHIAGARFVPPGGISKRDAGPDALTLEMPDAEDLRKQLEDLGISDRSKVVVYFENIMIPPATRVVFTLDAAGLGDRVRLLDGGFPAWQRASYPTTSSAPEVIRGSLSALKMQPRIVDAKFVQEHLNSPGY
;
A
#
# COMPACT_ATOMS: atom_id res chain seq x y z
N MET A 1 51.16 20.13 -73.14
CA MET A 1 51.16 21.58 -72.84
C MET A 1 49.71 22.07 -72.68
N ARG A 2 49.53 23.35 -72.34
CA ARG A 2 48.30 24.04 -71.88
C ARG A 2 47.17 24.16 -72.93
N LYS A 3 45.97 24.58 -72.46
CA LYS A 3 44.78 25.09 -73.20
C LYS A 3 43.91 24.01 -73.90
N GLU A 4 42.57 24.10 -74.06
CA GLU A 4 41.47 24.94 -73.51
C GLU A 4 40.11 24.19 -73.78
N SER A 5 38.86 24.62 -73.52
CA SER A 5 38.28 25.95 -73.25
C SER A 5 37.16 25.96 -72.17
N ARG A 6 35.85 26.01 -72.53
CA ARG A 6 34.74 26.37 -71.61
C ARG A 6 33.33 25.93 -72.07
N MET A 7 32.43 25.74 -71.08
CA MET A 7 30.93 25.73 -71.18
C MET A 7 30.32 24.50 -71.92
N ILE A 8 29.03 24.11 -71.80
CA ILE A 8 27.79 24.81 -71.33
C ILE A 8 27.00 23.94 -70.31
N ASN A 9 26.08 24.57 -69.56
CA ASN A 9 25.19 24.03 -68.51
C ASN A 9 23.85 23.46 -69.06
N THR A 10 23.26 22.40 -68.45
CA THR A 10 21.84 22.40 -67.94
C THR A 10 21.33 21.07 -67.30
N HIS A 11 20.75 21.22 -66.10
CA HIS A 11 19.64 20.48 -65.43
C HIS A 11 19.32 18.96 -65.60
N ARG A 12 19.43 18.26 -64.45
CA ARG A 12 18.43 17.35 -63.82
C ARG A 12 17.70 16.29 -64.68
N GLY A 13 18.31 15.10 -64.76
CA GLY A 13 17.56 13.82 -64.84
C GLY A 13 17.21 13.28 -63.44
N ARG A 14 16.16 12.45 -63.30
CA ARG A 14 15.70 11.90 -62.01
C ARG A 14 16.27 10.51 -61.73
N HIS A 15 16.54 10.21 -60.46
CA HIS A 15 17.02 8.89 -60.02
C HIS A 15 15.92 7.83 -59.97
N TRP A 16 16.38 6.59 -60.05
CA TRP A 16 15.66 5.34 -60.15
C TRP A 16 15.49 4.69 -58.76
N ALA A 17 14.33 4.11 -58.47
CA ALA A 17 14.15 3.18 -57.36
C ALA A 17 13.01 2.20 -57.65
N ARG A 18 13.35 0.91 -57.77
CA ARG A 18 12.42 -0.22 -57.63
C ARG A 18 12.56 -0.76 -56.21
N THR A 19 11.47 -1.21 -55.58
CA THR A 19 11.44 -2.30 -54.58
C THR A 19 9.97 -2.73 -54.38
N LEU A 20 9.76 -3.98 -53.98
CA LEU A 20 8.46 -4.62 -53.72
C LEU A 20 8.43 -5.18 -52.28
N LEU A 21 7.24 -5.66 -51.85
CA LEU A 21 6.96 -6.34 -50.57
C LEU A 21 7.02 -5.41 -49.33
N ALA A 22 6.39 -5.75 -48.19
CA ALA A 22 5.63 -6.96 -47.83
C ALA A 22 4.34 -6.62 -47.04
N CYS A 23 3.42 -7.59 -46.94
CA CYS A 23 2.25 -7.47 -46.04
C CYS A 23 2.67 -7.64 -44.58
N GLY A 24 2.31 -6.68 -43.72
CA GLY A 24 2.53 -6.76 -42.28
C GLY A 24 1.43 -7.58 -41.58
N LEU A 25 1.75 -8.79 -41.14
CA LEU A 25 0.91 -9.55 -40.20
C LEU A 25 1.11 -9.00 -38.78
N LEU A 26 0.21 -8.11 -38.34
CA LEU A 26 0.17 -7.62 -36.97
C LEU A 26 -0.39 -8.71 -36.04
N ALA A 27 0.52 -9.48 -35.42
CA ALA A 27 0.16 -10.41 -34.36
C ALA A 27 -0.23 -9.65 -33.08
N THR A 28 -1.53 -9.48 -32.85
CA THR A 28 -2.07 -8.89 -31.62
C THR A 28 -1.77 -9.80 -30.43
N TRP A 29 -0.87 -9.38 -29.53
CA TRP A 29 -0.68 -10.06 -28.26
C TRP A 29 -1.97 -10.00 -27.43
N GLY A 30 -2.42 -11.17 -26.95
CA GLY A 30 -3.65 -11.30 -26.18
C GLY A 30 -3.60 -10.49 -24.88
N GLY A 31 -4.68 -9.79 -24.57
CA GLY A 31 -4.74 -8.92 -23.41
C GLY A 31 -4.57 -9.67 -22.09
N GLY A 32 -3.66 -9.19 -21.25
CA GLY A 32 -3.64 -9.57 -19.84
C GLY A 32 -4.97 -9.18 -19.20
N SER A 33 -5.71 -10.16 -18.65
CA SER A 33 -6.96 -9.89 -17.94
C SER A 33 -6.64 -9.18 -16.63
N ALA A 34 -6.69 -7.84 -16.64
CA ALA A 34 -6.72 -7.06 -15.41
C ALA A 34 -7.92 -7.53 -14.58
N LEU A 35 -7.65 -8.06 -13.38
CA LEU A 35 -8.72 -8.35 -12.43
C LEU A 35 -9.44 -7.03 -12.14
N ALA A 36 -10.75 -7.01 -12.37
CA ALA A 36 -11.54 -5.80 -12.18
C ALA A 36 -11.49 -5.41 -10.70
N GLN A 37 -10.74 -4.37 -10.37
CA GLN A 37 -10.59 -3.86 -9.02
C GLN A 37 -11.98 -3.47 -8.50
N THR A 38 -12.46 -4.22 -7.53
CA THR A 38 -13.80 -4.04 -6.96
C THR A 38 -13.83 -2.78 -6.08
N ALA A 39 -15.00 -2.17 -5.93
CA ALA A 39 -15.15 -0.96 -5.13
C ALA A 39 -14.69 -1.19 -3.68
N TRP A 40 -14.14 -0.14 -3.06
CA TRP A 40 -13.74 -0.16 -1.65
C TRP A 40 -14.96 -0.39 -0.74
N PRO A 41 -15.01 -1.45 0.09
CA PRO A 41 -16.21 -1.80 0.84
C PRO A 41 -16.44 -0.82 1.99
N THR A 42 -17.51 -0.03 1.91
CA THR A 42 -17.80 1.07 2.85
C THR A 42 -18.56 0.66 4.11
N ARG A 43 -19.13 -0.55 4.18
CA ARG A 43 -20.04 -0.98 5.27
C ARG A 43 -19.49 -2.06 6.20
N THR A 44 -18.35 -2.67 5.87
CA THR A 44 -17.71 -3.71 6.69
C THR A 44 -16.31 -3.26 7.12
N PRO A 45 -15.89 -3.47 8.38
CA PRO A 45 -14.51 -3.20 8.80
C PRO A 45 -13.53 -4.29 8.33
N VAL A 46 -14.04 -5.42 7.84
CA VAL A 46 -13.28 -6.57 7.34
C VAL A 46 -13.40 -6.73 5.81
N VAL A 47 -12.40 -7.37 5.21
CA VAL A 47 -12.37 -7.80 3.80
C VAL A 47 -11.86 -9.23 3.67
N SER A 48 -12.34 -9.97 2.66
CA SER A 48 -11.90 -11.35 2.42
C SER A 48 -10.59 -11.43 1.62
N VAL A 49 -9.98 -12.61 1.61
CA VAL A 49 -8.73 -12.85 0.85
C VAL A 49 -8.94 -12.77 -0.66
N GLU A 50 -10.11 -13.20 -1.16
CA GLU A 50 -10.52 -13.09 -2.57
C GLU A 50 -10.58 -11.62 -2.99
N TRP A 51 -11.17 -10.76 -2.14
CA TRP A 51 -11.25 -9.32 -2.39
C TRP A 51 -9.85 -8.69 -2.39
N LEU A 52 -9.01 -8.98 -1.38
CA LEU A 52 -7.63 -8.45 -1.34
C LEU A 52 -6.81 -8.91 -2.55
N ARG A 53 -6.95 -10.15 -2.99
CA ARG A 53 -6.30 -10.67 -4.20
C ARG A 53 -6.71 -9.90 -5.46
N GLY A 54 -7.96 -9.45 -5.55
CA GLY A 54 -8.44 -8.58 -6.63
C GLY A 54 -7.93 -7.13 -6.58
N GLN A 55 -7.20 -6.73 -5.53
CA GLN A 55 -6.65 -5.38 -5.33
C GLN A 55 -5.12 -5.32 -5.40
N LEU A 56 -4.43 -6.47 -5.48
CA LEU A 56 -2.97 -6.47 -5.60
C LEU A 56 -2.54 -5.76 -6.89
N GLY A 57 -1.63 -4.80 -6.78
CA GLY A 57 -1.21 -3.91 -7.88
C GLY A 57 -2.03 -2.63 -8.03
N ASN A 58 -3.02 -2.37 -7.16
CA ASN A 58 -3.65 -1.05 -7.03
C ASN A 58 -2.64 -0.08 -6.36
N GLU A 59 -2.36 1.06 -6.99
CA GLU A 59 -1.42 2.07 -6.49
C GLU A 59 -1.85 2.74 -5.17
N ASP A 60 -3.14 2.72 -4.86
CA ASP A 60 -3.66 3.22 -3.59
C ASP A 60 -3.58 2.20 -2.44
N LEU A 61 -3.35 0.91 -2.73
CA LEU A 61 -3.35 -0.13 -1.71
C LEU A 61 -2.07 -0.08 -0.86
N VAL A 62 -2.23 0.21 0.43
CA VAL A 62 -1.19 -0.01 1.45
C VAL A 62 -1.56 -1.24 2.26
N LEU A 63 -0.71 -2.27 2.21
CA LEU A 63 -0.93 -3.52 2.92
C LEU A 63 0.04 -3.60 4.10
N LEU A 64 -0.46 -3.79 5.32
CA LEU A 64 0.34 -3.83 6.56
C LEU A 64 0.32 -5.23 7.17
N HIS A 65 1.49 -5.87 7.25
CA HIS A 65 1.69 -7.13 7.96
C HIS A 65 2.04 -6.84 9.42
N VAL A 66 1.15 -7.18 10.35
CA VAL A 66 1.38 -7.02 11.79
C VAL A 66 1.77 -8.36 12.39
N GLY A 67 3.02 -8.48 12.84
CA GLY A 67 3.59 -9.76 13.28
C GLY A 67 5.05 -9.66 13.69
N ARG A 68 5.74 -10.79 13.74
CA ARG A 68 7.18 -10.88 13.97
C ARG A 68 7.96 -10.66 12.68
N GLU A 69 9.23 -10.27 12.81
CA GLU A 69 10.07 -10.00 11.64
C GLU A 69 10.47 -11.29 10.90
N ASP A 70 10.65 -12.41 11.63
CA ASP A 70 11.03 -13.70 11.05
C ASP A 70 9.89 -14.37 10.28
N THR A 71 8.65 -14.25 10.76
CA THR A 71 7.46 -14.75 10.05
C THR A 71 7.24 -13.97 8.76
N TYR A 72 7.30 -12.63 8.83
CA TYR A 72 7.29 -11.75 7.67
C TYR A 72 8.41 -12.07 6.66
N ARG A 73 9.66 -12.24 7.12
CA ARG A 73 10.79 -12.61 6.25
C ARG A 73 10.67 -14.03 5.67
N GLY A 74 10.05 -14.96 6.40
CA GLY A 74 9.75 -16.32 5.93
C GLY A 74 8.67 -16.34 4.85
N GLY A 75 7.70 -15.44 4.91
CA GLY A 75 6.76 -15.18 3.82
C GLY A 75 5.65 -14.20 4.19
N HIS A 76 5.30 -13.32 3.27
CA HIS A 76 4.22 -12.34 3.38
C HIS A 76 3.44 -12.20 2.06
N ILE A 77 2.30 -11.52 2.11
CA ILE A 77 1.52 -11.15 0.92
C ILE A 77 2.31 -10.08 0.13
N ALA A 78 2.39 -10.21 -1.19
CA ALA A 78 3.17 -9.29 -2.03
C ALA A 78 2.74 -7.83 -1.85
N GLY A 79 3.73 -6.93 -1.68
CA GLY A 79 3.51 -5.50 -1.40
C GLY A 79 3.17 -5.16 0.06
N ALA A 80 3.10 -6.15 0.96
CA ALA A 80 2.93 -5.88 2.38
C ALA A 80 4.16 -5.19 2.99
N ARG A 81 3.93 -4.24 3.89
CA ARG A 81 4.93 -3.51 4.67
C ARG A 81 4.89 -4.04 6.11
N PHE A 82 6.06 -4.25 6.72
CA PHE A 82 6.17 -4.83 8.06
C PHE A 82 5.79 -3.83 9.16
N VAL A 83 5.03 -4.29 10.15
CA VAL A 83 4.72 -3.56 11.39
C VAL A 83 4.92 -4.52 12.57
N PRO A 84 5.82 -4.22 13.53
CA PRO A 84 6.00 -5.06 14.72
C PRO A 84 4.79 -4.97 15.66
N PRO A 85 4.64 -5.89 16.65
CA PRO A 85 3.58 -5.80 17.64
C PRO A 85 3.84 -4.56 18.52
N GLY A 86 2.90 -3.62 18.52
CA GLY A 86 3.10 -2.31 19.17
C GLY A 86 3.78 -1.25 18.29
N GLY A 87 3.98 -1.51 17.00
CA GLY A 87 4.26 -0.45 16.02
C GLY A 87 3.09 0.54 15.90
N ILE A 88 3.36 1.73 15.38
CA ILE A 88 2.39 2.84 15.30
C ILE A 88 1.83 3.22 16.68
N SER A 89 2.72 3.37 17.66
CA SER A 89 2.40 3.71 19.06
C SER A 89 3.50 4.57 19.68
N LYS A 90 3.17 5.35 20.71
CA LYS A 90 4.13 6.00 21.61
C LYS A 90 4.56 5.01 22.69
N ARG A 91 5.86 5.04 23.04
CA ARG A 91 6.47 4.21 24.07
C ARG A 91 7.39 5.07 24.93
N ASP A 92 7.02 5.24 26.19
CA ASP A 92 7.83 5.99 27.15
C ASP A 92 9.01 5.16 27.69
N ALA A 93 9.92 5.84 28.39
CA ALA A 93 11.12 5.25 28.98
C ALA A 93 10.99 5.15 30.51
N GLY A 94 11.07 3.92 31.03
CA GLY A 94 10.98 3.64 32.47
C GLY A 94 10.59 2.18 32.73
N PRO A 95 10.65 1.71 34.00
CA PRO A 95 10.19 0.37 34.38
C PRO A 95 8.66 0.25 34.25
N ASP A 96 7.92 1.27 34.68
CA ASP A 96 6.45 1.33 34.67
C ASP A 96 5.87 2.07 33.45
N ALA A 97 6.69 2.25 32.40
CA ALA A 97 6.34 3.08 31.26
C ALA A 97 5.26 2.45 30.36
N LEU A 98 4.33 3.29 29.88
CA LEU A 98 3.33 2.87 28.90
C LEU A 98 3.99 2.66 27.53
N THR A 99 3.65 1.56 26.85
CA THR A 99 4.38 1.07 25.66
C THR A 99 3.55 1.01 24.38
N LEU A 100 2.26 1.35 24.45
CA LEU A 100 1.27 1.22 23.38
C LEU A 100 0.40 2.48 23.26
N GLU A 101 0.88 3.64 23.71
CA GLU A 101 0.08 4.86 23.73
C GLU A 101 -0.24 5.40 22.33
N MET A 102 -1.25 6.26 22.23
CA MET A 102 -1.48 7.02 21.01
C MET A 102 -0.32 8.02 20.85
N PRO A 103 0.38 8.07 19.69
CA PRO A 103 1.30 9.16 19.43
C PRO A 103 0.53 10.47 19.19
N ASP A 104 1.16 11.61 19.50
CA ASP A 104 0.61 12.91 19.14
C ASP A 104 0.42 13.01 17.62
N ALA A 105 -0.58 13.80 17.19
CA ALA A 105 -1.08 13.79 15.81
C ALA A 105 0.00 13.96 14.73
N GLU A 106 1.03 14.77 14.98
CA GLU A 106 2.13 15.01 14.03
C GLU A 106 3.16 13.86 14.00
N ASP A 107 3.43 13.20 15.13
CA ASP A 107 4.33 12.03 15.17
C ASP A 107 3.64 10.77 14.67
N LEU A 108 2.33 10.65 14.90
CA LEU A 108 1.50 9.65 14.23
C LEU A 108 1.50 9.88 12.71
N ARG A 109 1.28 11.12 12.24
CA ARG A 109 1.34 11.46 10.80
C ARG A 109 2.67 11.03 10.17
N LYS A 110 3.80 11.31 10.83
CA LYS A 110 5.13 10.87 10.37
C LYS A 110 5.23 9.36 10.27
N GLN A 111 4.85 8.61 11.32
CA GLN A 111 4.91 7.15 11.32
C GLN A 111 4.04 6.51 10.23
N LEU A 112 2.90 7.12 9.89
CA LEU A 112 2.05 6.66 8.79
C LEU A 112 2.67 6.99 7.41
N GLU A 113 3.28 8.16 7.25
CA GLU A 113 4.04 8.50 6.04
C GLU A 113 5.27 7.59 5.84
N ASP A 114 5.99 7.20 6.90
CA ASP A 114 7.09 6.24 6.85
C ASP A 114 6.63 4.82 6.48
N LEU A 115 5.39 4.47 6.83
CA LEU A 115 4.70 3.28 6.29
C LEU A 115 4.14 3.50 4.87
N GLY A 116 4.51 4.60 4.20
CA GLY A 116 4.13 4.95 2.83
C GLY A 116 2.64 5.21 2.63
N ILE A 117 1.93 5.66 3.67
CA ILE A 117 0.50 6.02 3.60
C ILE A 117 0.38 7.48 3.17
N SER A 118 -0.51 7.75 2.22
CA SER A 118 -0.83 9.09 1.72
C SER A 118 -2.34 9.37 1.78
N ASP A 119 -2.78 10.61 1.54
CA ASP A 119 -4.21 10.97 1.63
C ASP A 119 -5.15 10.12 0.77
N ARG A 120 -4.69 9.67 -0.40
CA ARG A 120 -5.45 8.78 -1.31
C ARG A 120 -5.46 7.30 -0.90
N SER A 121 -4.53 6.88 -0.02
CA SER A 121 -4.30 5.48 0.31
C SER A 121 -5.49 4.75 0.93
N LYS A 122 -5.51 3.44 0.68
CA LYS A 122 -6.47 2.45 1.14
C LYS A 122 -5.70 1.38 1.91
N VAL A 123 -5.89 1.34 3.23
CA VAL A 123 -5.07 0.51 4.12
C VAL A 123 -5.76 -0.82 4.41
N VAL A 124 -5.08 -1.93 4.12
CA VAL A 124 -5.49 -3.26 4.59
C VAL A 124 -4.46 -3.74 5.62
N VAL A 125 -4.93 -4.14 6.79
CA VAL A 125 -4.13 -4.64 7.91
C VAL A 125 -4.36 -6.13 8.04
N TYR A 126 -3.32 -6.92 8.26
CA TYR A 126 -3.45 -8.36 8.53
C TYR A 126 -2.43 -8.83 9.57
N PHE A 127 -2.68 -10.00 10.16
CA PHE A 127 -1.89 -10.60 11.22
C PHE A 127 -1.24 -11.92 10.76
N GLU A 128 -0.10 -12.25 11.37
CA GLU A 128 0.74 -13.41 11.01
C GLU A 128 0.09 -14.79 11.28
N ASN A 129 -0.67 -14.95 12.36
CA ASN A 129 -1.16 -16.26 12.85
C ASN A 129 -2.58 -16.16 13.45
N ILE A 130 -2.76 -16.49 14.73
CA ILE A 130 -4.03 -16.32 15.47
C ILE A 130 -4.03 -15.08 16.39
N MET A 131 -2.89 -14.38 16.50
CA MET A 131 -2.73 -13.18 17.33
C MET A 131 -3.31 -11.94 16.63
N ILE A 132 -4.64 -11.84 16.65
CA ILE A 132 -5.41 -10.69 16.15
C ILE A 132 -5.14 -9.37 16.91
N PRO A 133 -4.98 -9.33 18.26
CA PRO A 133 -4.98 -8.06 19.01
C PRO A 133 -4.02 -6.95 18.52
N PRO A 134 -2.76 -7.24 18.13
CA PRO A 134 -1.86 -6.22 17.59
C PRO A 134 -2.36 -5.60 16.28
N ALA A 135 -2.94 -6.40 15.38
CA ALA A 135 -3.50 -5.90 14.13
C ALA A 135 -4.75 -5.03 14.37
N THR A 136 -5.62 -5.42 15.31
CA THR A 136 -6.74 -4.57 15.72
C THR A 136 -6.29 -3.29 16.44
N ARG A 137 -5.14 -3.28 17.13
CA ARG A 137 -4.57 -2.03 17.68
C ARG A 137 -4.13 -1.08 16.56
N VAL A 138 -3.49 -1.60 15.51
CA VAL A 138 -3.15 -0.80 14.31
C VAL A 138 -4.40 -0.25 13.63
N VAL A 139 -5.46 -1.06 13.44
CA VAL A 139 -6.74 -0.58 12.89
C VAL A 139 -7.37 0.51 13.76
N PHE A 140 -7.36 0.34 15.08
CA PHE A 140 -7.87 1.33 16.04
C PHE A 140 -7.06 2.64 16.01
N THR A 141 -5.73 2.58 15.93
CA THR A 141 -4.89 3.78 15.76
C THR A 141 -5.21 4.54 14.48
N LEU A 142 -5.49 3.83 13.38
CA LEU A 142 -5.89 4.46 12.12
C LEU A 142 -7.33 5.02 12.15
N ASP A 143 -8.26 4.42 12.89
CA ASP A 143 -9.57 5.04 13.16
C ASP A 143 -9.44 6.31 14.01
N ALA A 144 -8.64 6.25 15.08
CA ALA A 144 -8.33 7.40 15.93
C ALA A 144 -7.63 8.54 15.16
N ALA A 145 -6.88 8.23 14.10
CA ALA A 145 -6.30 9.22 13.18
C ALA A 145 -7.30 9.90 12.21
N GLY A 146 -8.57 9.47 12.20
CA GLY A 146 -9.56 9.92 11.21
C GLY A 146 -9.41 9.23 9.84
N LEU A 147 -8.81 8.04 9.80
CA LEU A 147 -8.62 7.26 8.58
C LEU A 147 -9.55 6.04 8.47
N GLY A 148 -10.36 5.71 9.49
CA GLY A 148 -11.14 4.46 9.58
C GLY A 148 -11.95 4.06 8.33
N ASP A 149 -12.57 5.02 7.64
CA ASP A 149 -13.27 4.76 6.36
C ASP A 149 -12.37 4.14 5.27
N ARG A 150 -11.07 4.39 5.35
CA ARG A 150 -9.99 3.93 4.46
C ARG A 150 -9.21 2.72 5.00
N VAL A 151 -9.64 2.08 6.09
CA VAL A 151 -8.88 1.02 6.80
C VAL A 151 -9.68 -0.27 6.95
N ARG A 152 -9.17 -1.42 6.53
CA ARG A 152 -9.83 -2.73 6.70
C ARG A 152 -8.90 -3.77 7.31
N LEU A 153 -9.47 -4.70 8.08
CA LEU A 153 -8.78 -5.90 8.54
C LEU A 153 -9.00 -7.04 7.55
N LEU A 154 -7.96 -7.81 7.22
CA LEU A 154 -8.08 -9.03 6.42
C LEU A 154 -8.69 -10.16 7.26
N ASP A 155 -9.84 -10.67 6.83
CA ASP A 155 -10.53 -11.75 7.52
C ASP A 155 -9.68 -13.04 7.48
N GLY A 156 -9.55 -13.68 8.64
CA GLY A 156 -8.67 -14.82 8.88
C GLY A 156 -7.17 -14.60 8.63
N GLY A 157 -6.73 -13.36 8.36
CA GLY A 157 -5.32 -12.94 8.29
C GLY A 157 -4.45 -13.71 7.29
N PHE A 158 -3.16 -13.81 7.58
CA PHE A 158 -2.22 -14.58 6.75
C PHE A 158 -2.56 -16.08 6.67
N PRO A 159 -3.04 -16.75 7.73
CA PRO A 159 -3.47 -18.15 7.62
C PRO A 159 -4.64 -18.38 6.67
N ALA A 160 -5.54 -17.40 6.47
CA ALA A 160 -6.56 -17.50 5.41
C ALA A 160 -5.95 -17.39 4.01
N TRP A 161 -5.00 -16.47 3.81
CA TRP A 161 -4.29 -16.30 2.54
C TRP A 161 -3.53 -17.58 2.13
N GLN A 162 -2.85 -18.20 3.10
CA GLN A 162 -2.15 -19.46 2.91
C GLN A 162 -3.11 -20.63 2.63
N ARG A 163 -4.22 -20.76 3.36
CA ARG A 163 -5.25 -21.79 3.09
C ARG A 163 -5.90 -21.64 1.71
N ALA A 164 -6.08 -20.42 1.23
CA ALA A 164 -6.55 -20.15 -0.13
C ALA A 164 -5.51 -20.51 -1.22
N SER A 165 -4.31 -20.93 -0.83
CA SER A 165 -3.18 -21.23 -1.74
C SER A 165 -2.80 -20.04 -2.63
N TYR A 166 -2.86 -18.83 -2.07
CA TYR A 166 -2.54 -17.60 -2.80
C TYR A 166 -1.03 -17.26 -2.73
N PRO A 167 -0.45 -16.60 -3.74
CA PRO A 167 0.99 -16.36 -3.80
C PRO A 167 1.53 -15.54 -2.62
N THR A 168 2.74 -15.88 -2.18
CA THR A 168 3.49 -15.19 -1.13
C THR A 168 4.90 -14.84 -1.61
N THR A 169 5.54 -13.87 -0.97
CA THR A 169 6.93 -13.47 -1.25
C THR A 169 7.70 -13.33 0.06
N SER A 170 9.03 -13.43 0.01
CA SER A 170 9.95 -13.00 1.08
C SER A 170 10.62 -11.65 0.76
N SER A 171 10.45 -11.12 -0.46
CA SER A 171 10.97 -9.81 -0.86
C SER A 171 10.05 -8.70 -0.35
N ALA A 172 10.50 -8.00 0.70
CA ALA A 172 9.89 -6.76 1.15
C ALA A 172 9.83 -5.73 -0.01
N PRO A 173 8.79 -4.90 -0.09
CA PRO A 173 8.70 -3.81 -1.07
C PRO A 173 9.63 -2.65 -0.70
N GLU A 174 10.05 -1.87 -1.71
CA GLU A 174 10.55 -0.53 -1.48
C GLU A 174 9.41 0.36 -0.96
N VAL A 175 9.63 1.09 0.13
CA VAL A 175 8.64 1.98 0.74
C VAL A 175 9.01 3.42 0.44
N ILE A 176 8.39 3.99 -0.60
CA ILE A 176 8.41 5.44 -0.83
C ILE A 176 7.61 6.09 0.29
N ARG A 177 8.20 7.09 0.97
CA ARG A 177 7.52 7.85 2.03
C ARG A 177 6.28 8.53 1.45
N GLY A 178 5.15 8.36 2.15
CA GLY A 178 3.86 8.94 1.78
C GLY A 178 3.75 10.42 2.11
N SER A 179 2.60 10.99 1.73
CA SER A 179 2.25 12.39 2.02
C SER A 179 0.82 12.46 2.57
N LEU A 180 0.71 12.83 3.85
CA LEU A 180 -0.55 12.95 4.57
C LEU A 180 -0.82 14.39 4.98
N SER A 181 -2.04 14.87 4.71
CA SER A 181 -2.60 16.06 5.34
C SER A 181 -2.63 15.91 6.88
N ALA A 182 -2.74 17.05 7.59
CA ALA A 182 -2.86 17.05 9.05
C ALA A 182 -4.00 16.14 9.53
N LEU A 183 -3.68 15.22 10.46
CA LEU A 183 -4.62 14.19 10.90
C LEU A 183 -5.82 14.79 11.65
N LYS A 184 -7.01 14.31 11.32
CA LYS A 184 -8.26 14.70 12.00
C LYS A 184 -8.52 13.72 13.13
N MET A 185 -7.76 13.87 14.22
CA MET A 185 -7.85 12.99 15.39
C MET A 185 -9.28 12.90 15.91
N GLN A 186 -9.74 11.68 16.16
CA GLN A 186 -11.07 11.37 16.67
C GLN A 186 -11.05 11.19 18.18
N PRO A 187 -12.12 11.55 18.91
CA PRO A 187 -12.24 11.34 20.36
C PRO A 187 -12.48 9.85 20.68
N ARG A 188 -11.41 9.05 20.52
CA ARG A 188 -11.36 7.59 20.81
C ARG A 188 -10.51 7.25 22.02
N ILE A 189 -9.76 8.22 22.54
CA ILE A 189 -8.82 8.08 23.64
C ILE A 189 -9.29 8.98 24.77
N VAL A 190 -9.24 8.45 25.99
CA VAL A 190 -9.47 9.15 27.24
C VAL A 190 -8.29 8.86 28.17
N ASP A 191 -8.00 9.78 29.09
CA ASP A 191 -6.91 9.61 30.05
C ASP A 191 -7.37 8.92 31.34
N ALA A 192 -6.42 8.62 32.23
CA ALA A 192 -6.71 8.00 33.52
C ALA A 192 -7.55 8.89 34.45
N LYS A 193 -7.59 10.21 34.24
CA LYS A 193 -8.39 11.15 35.02
C LYS A 193 -9.85 11.08 34.61
N PHE A 194 -10.15 11.11 33.31
CA PHE A 194 -11.49 10.92 32.76
C PHE A 194 -12.09 9.61 33.28
N VAL A 195 -11.33 8.51 33.23
CA VAL A 195 -11.79 7.22 33.76
C VAL A 195 -12.13 7.33 35.25
N GLN A 196 -11.25 7.92 36.08
CA GLN A 196 -11.50 8.13 37.52
C GLN A 196 -12.77 8.95 37.79
N GLU A 197 -13.02 10.00 37.01
CA GLU A 197 -14.22 10.86 37.12
C GLU A 197 -15.51 10.13 36.72
N HIS A 198 -15.43 9.03 35.96
CA HIS A 198 -16.60 8.29 35.43
C HIS A 198 -16.76 6.86 35.99
N LEU A 199 -15.87 6.36 36.86
CA LEU A 199 -15.87 4.98 37.40
C LEU A 199 -17.23 4.46 37.93
N ASN A 200 -18.12 5.36 38.37
CA ASN A 200 -19.43 5.02 38.95
C ASN A 200 -20.61 5.58 38.12
N SER A 201 -20.37 5.96 36.86
CA SER A 201 -21.31 6.64 35.97
C SER A 201 -21.75 5.70 34.82
N PRO A 202 -22.92 5.03 34.91
CA PRO A 202 -23.31 4.02 33.92
C PRO A 202 -23.40 4.58 32.49
N GLY A 203 -22.67 3.94 31.56
CA GLY A 203 -22.64 4.32 30.14
C GLY A 203 -21.37 5.04 29.68
N TYR A 204 -20.36 5.16 30.54
CA TYR A 204 -19.06 5.79 30.29
C TYR A 204 -17.90 4.92 30.78
#